data_AF-A0A940QHN0-F1
#
_entry.id   AF-A0A940QHN0-F1
#
_cell.length_a   1.000
_cell.length_b   1.000
_cell.length_c   1.000
_cell.angle_alpha   90.00
_cell.angle_beta   90.00
_cell.angle_gamma   90.00
#
_symmetry.space_group_name_H-M   'P 1'
#
loop_
_entity.id
_entity.type
_entity.pdbx_description
1 polymer ?
#
loop_
_entity_poly.entity_id
_entity_poly.type
_entity_poly.pdbx_seq_one_letter_code
_entity_poly.pdbx_strand_id
1 'polypeptide(L)'
;MNIDINSPIIKYAQKGNPFNYEKLFISTVSDYIFEYKNASYDKLTDKDKSVSLARIIKKMEVNGVPVQEFFSAELEEWREKCEDSFQVVLSLVNTMSRDIFGCFDPNMRTEQGHMRTDRVYAINNDGVLDYITYRDEEKKGLFKRKNAEPSNAHKYFAELMDMCQKGLLPKKSNYGGK
;
A
#
# COMPACT_ATOMS: atom_id res chain seq x y z
N MET A 1 9.06 5.01 1.38
CA MET A 1 7.96 5.92 1.75
C MET A 1 7.56 5.64 3.19
N ASN A 2 7.35 6.69 4.00
CA ASN A 2 6.67 6.55 5.28
C ASN A 2 5.19 6.90 5.10
N ILE A 3 4.27 6.06 5.58
CA ILE A 3 2.83 6.32 5.50
C ILE A 3 2.47 7.50 6.42
N ASP A 4 1.84 8.55 5.89
CA ASP A 4 1.36 9.67 6.69
C ASP A 4 0.09 9.32 7.48
N ILE A 5 0.26 8.95 8.74
CA ILE A 5 -0.85 8.70 9.68
C ILE A 5 -1.63 9.97 10.06
N ASN A 6 -1.12 11.17 9.77
CA ASN A 6 -1.84 12.43 9.97
C ASN A 6 -2.80 12.73 8.83
N SER A 7 -2.71 12.00 7.71
CA SER A 7 -3.66 12.02 6.61
C SER A 7 -5.08 11.99 7.16
N PRO A 8 -5.99 12.89 6.72
CA PRO A 8 -7.36 12.95 7.22
C PRO A 8 -8.11 11.61 7.11
N ILE A 9 -7.73 10.76 6.16
CA ILE A 9 -8.31 9.42 5.95
C ILE A 9 -8.01 8.51 7.14
N ILE A 10 -6.77 8.50 7.64
CA ILE A 10 -6.37 7.71 8.81
C ILE A 10 -6.80 8.41 10.10
N LYS A 11 -6.49 9.70 10.23
CA LYS A 11 -6.67 10.47 11.47
C LYS A 11 -8.12 10.57 11.93
N TYR A 12 -9.07 10.64 10.99
CA TYR A 12 -10.51 10.72 11.28
C TYR A 12 -11.26 9.42 10.93
N ALA A 13 -10.54 8.31 10.74
CA ALA A 13 -11.16 7.01 10.53
C ALA A 13 -11.99 6.60 11.76
N GLN A 14 -13.23 6.15 11.52
CA GLN A 14 -14.15 5.70 12.57
C GLN A 14 -14.86 4.43 12.12
N LYS A 15 -15.13 3.53 13.06
CA LYS A 15 -15.85 2.27 12.78
C LYS A 15 -17.27 2.59 12.32
N GLY A 16 -17.69 1.99 11.22
CA GLY A 16 -18.96 2.25 10.52
C GLY A 16 -18.84 3.22 9.35
N ASN A 17 -17.78 4.03 9.25
CA ASN A 17 -17.56 4.96 8.14
C ASN A 17 -16.68 4.33 7.05
N PRO A 18 -16.92 4.62 5.74
CA PRO A 18 -16.07 4.14 4.66
C PRO A 18 -14.63 4.61 4.77
N PHE A 19 -13.67 3.70 4.62
CA PHE A 19 -12.25 4.00 4.57
C PHE A 19 -11.79 4.16 3.10
N ASN A 20 -11.27 5.32 2.73
CA ASN A 20 -10.92 5.62 1.33
C ASN A 20 -9.49 5.17 1.00
N TYR A 21 -9.35 3.86 0.73
CA TYR A 21 -8.10 3.20 0.35
C TYR A 21 -7.44 3.80 -0.89
N GLU A 22 -8.20 4.00 -1.98
CA GLU A 22 -7.69 4.50 -3.26
C GLU A 22 -7.06 5.89 -3.11
N LYS A 23 -7.76 6.83 -2.44
CA LYS A 23 -7.26 8.19 -2.24
C LYS A 23 -5.99 8.21 -1.36
N LEU A 24 -5.90 7.32 -0.37
CA LEU A 24 -4.72 7.18 0.48
C LEU A 24 -3.53 6.61 -0.30
N PHE A 25 -3.76 5.65 -1.18
CA PHE A 25 -2.75 5.12 -2.10
C PHE A 25 -2.23 6.18 -3.06
N ILE A 26 -3.13 6.88 -3.77
CA ILE A 26 -2.78 7.99 -4.68
C ILE A 26 -1.95 9.06 -3.96
N SER A 27 -2.32 9.41 -2.71
CA SER A 27 -1.59 10.37 -1.89
C SER A 27 -0.22 9.84 -1.40
N THR A 28 -0.02 8.53 -1.35
CA THR A 28 1.24 7.91 -0.94
C THR A 28 2.22 7.81 -2.11
N VAL A 29 1.72 7.62 -3.34
CA VAL A 29 2.53 7.54 -4.56
C VAL A 29 2.52 8.85 -5.38
N SER A 30 2.11 9.97 -4.78
CA SER A 30 1.90 11.26 -5.46
C SER A 30 3.15 11.74 -6.21
N ASP A 31 4.31 11.54 -5.63
CA ASP A 31 5.57 12.06 -6.15
C ASP A 31 5.95 11.32 -7.45
N TYR A 32 5.75 10.00 -7.48
CA TYR A 32 5.89 9.18 -8.70
C TYR A 32 4.88 9.52 -9.80
N ILE A 33 3.67 9.99 -9.44
CA ILE A 33 2.70 10.51 -10.42
C ILE A 33 3.20 11.85 -10.98
N PHE A 34 3.69 12.72 -10.09
CA PHE A 34 4.17 14.06 -10.46
C PHE A 34 5.43 14.00 -11.33
N GLU A 35 6.40 13.14 -11.02
CA GLU A 35 7.58 12.88 -11.86
C GLU A 35 7.20 12.51 -13.31
N TYR A 36 6.12 11.74 -13.49
CA TYR A 36 5.70 11.29 -14.82
C TYR A 36 4.88 12.34 -15.59
N LYS A 37 3.96 13.06 -14.92
CA LYS A 37 2.99 13.96 -15.59
C LYS A 37 3.21 15.45 -15.38
N ASN A 38 4.09 15.85 -14.46
CA ASN A 38 4.26 17.23 -13.98
C ASN A 38 2.92 17.89 -13.57
N ALA A 39 1.99 17.07 -13.06
CA ALA A 39 0.63 17.48 -12.71
C ALA A 39 0.06 16.57 -11.61
N SER A 40 -0.76 17.16 -10.74
CA SER A 40 -1.47 16.47 -9.67
C SER A 40 -2.53 15.51 -10.23
N TYR A 41 -2.71 14.33 -9.62
CA TYR A 41 -3.58 13.26 -10.12
C TYR A 41 -5.04 13.68 -10.34
N ASP A 42 -5.56 14.56 -9.50
CA ASP A 42 -6.91 15.15 -9.60
C ASP A 42 -7.12 15.97 -10.88
N LYS A 43 -6.05 16.51 -11.47
CA LYS A 43 -6.06 17.33 -12.70
C LYS A 43 -5.83 16.53 -13.97
N LEU A 44 -5.53 15.24 -13.86
CA LEU A 44 -5.32 14.36 -15.01
C LEU A 44 -6.64 13.96 -15.67
N THR A 45 -6.62 13.73 -16.98
CA THR A 45 -7.71 13.02 -17.66
C THR A 45 -7.80 11.60 -17.12
N ASP A 46 -8.97 10.95 -17.19
CA ASP A 46 -9.10 9.58 -16.65
C ASP A 46 -8.17 8.58 -17.36
N LYS A 47 -7.95 8.75 -18.68
CA LYS A 47 -6.94 8.02 -19.43
C LYS A 47 -5.52 8.24 -18.87
N ASP A 48 -5.16 9.48 -18.53
CA ASP A 48 -3.86 9.80 -17.94
C ASP A 48 -3.71 9.26 -16.51
N LYS A 49 -4.79 9.23 -15.72
CA LYS A 49 -4.84 8.57 -14.41
C LYS A 49 -4.53 7.07 -14.55
N SER A 50 -5.25 6.37 -15.43
CA SER A 50 -5.05 4.94 -15.69
C SER A 50 -3.60 4.64 -16.12
N VAL A 51 -3.06 5.43 -17.06
CA VAL A 51 -1.67 5.26 -17.54
C VAL A 51 -0.64 5.53 -16.44
N SER A 52 -0.89 6.51 -15.56
CA SER A 52 0.02 6.84 -14.46
C SER A 52 0.05 5.73 -13.41
N LEU A 53 -1.13 5.24 -12.99
CA LEU A 53 -1.23 4.08 -12.09
C LEU A 53 -0.58 2.84 -12.68
N ALA A 54 -0.87 2.49 -13.95
CA ALA A 54 -0.28 1.32 -14.60
C ALA A 54 1.25 1.38 -14.69
N ARG A 55 1.84 2.58 -14.87
CA ARG A 55 3.31 2.79 -14.85
C ARG A 55 3.90 2.59 -13.46
N ILE A 56 3.24 3.07 -12.42
CA ILE A 56 3.66 2.88 -11.02
C ILE A 56 3.59 1.40 -10.67
N ILE A 57 2.48 0.73 -10.95
CA ILE A 57 2.28 -0.71 -10.73
C ILE A 57 3.35 -1.55 -11.44
N LYS A 58 3.77 -1.16 -12.66
CA LYS A 58 4.86 -1.84 -13.37
C LYS A 58 6.21 -1.73 -12.66
N LYS A 59 6.45 -0.66 -11.88
CA LYS A 59 7.61 -0.52 -10.99
C LYS A 59 7.39 -1.16 -9.61
N MET A 60 6.16 -1.55 -9.25
CA MET A 60 5.90 -2.07 -7.91
C MET A 60 6.29 -3.54 -7.75
N GLU A 61 6.86 -3.82 -6.59
CA GLU A 61 7.13 -5.15 -6.09
C GLU A 61 6.33 -5.41 -4.82
N VAL A 62 5.96 -6.67 -4.60
CA VAL A 62 5.44 -7.18 -3.34
C VAL A 62 6.33 -8.34 -2.91
N ASN A 63 6.83 -8.30 -1.68
CA ASN A 63 7.78 -9.27 -1.12
C ASN A 63 9.04 -9.49 -2.00
N GLY A 64 9.45 -8.50 -2.80
CA GLY A 64 10.58 -8.62 -3.73
C GLY A 64 10.28 -9.42 -5.00
N VAL A 65 9.01 -9.44 -5.44
CA VAL A 65 8.53 -10.01 -6.72
C VAL A 65 7.67 -8.95 -7.41
N PRO A 66 7.76 -8.75 -8.73
CA PRO A 66 6.88 -7.81 -9.44
C PRO A 66 5.40 -8.07 -9.14
N VAL A 67 4.64 -7.02 -8.85
CA VAL A 67 3.22 -7.14 -8.48
C VAL A 67 2.40 -7.93 -9.53
N GLN A 68 2.74 -7.77 -10.82
CA GLN A 68 2.09 -8.48 -11.92
C GLN A 68 2.36 -10.00 -11.93
N GLU A 69 3.49 -10.44 -11.39
CA GLU A 69 3.83 -11.86 -11.24
C GLU A 69 3.21 -12.43 -9.95
N PHE A 70 3.26 -11.68 -8.85
CA PHE A 70 2.70 -12.12 -7.57
C PHE A 70 1.18 -12.36 -7.64
N PHE A 71 0.46 -11.48 -8.33
CA PHE A 71 -1.00 -11.54 -8.54
C PHE A 71 -1.38 -12.14 -9.90
N SER A 72 -0.56 -13.04 -10.47
CA SER A 72 -0.77 -13.51 -11.84
C SER A 72 -2.13 -14.19 -12.04
N ALA A 73 -2.58 -14.98 -11.06
CA ALA A 73 -3.84 -15.73 -11.11
C ALA A 73 -5.06 -14.81 -11.00
N GLU A 74 -5.04 -13.84 -10.07
CA GLU A 74 -6.10 -12.86 -9.91
C GLU A 74 -6.19 -11.93 -11.14
N LEU A 75 -5.05 -11.57 -11.73
CA LEU A 75 -5.01 -10.79 -12.96
C LEU A 75 -5.50 -11.56 -14.19
N GLU A 76 -5.36 -12.88 -14.23
CA GLU A 76 -5.96 -13.74 -15.25
C GLU A 76 -7.48 -13.78 -15.07
N GLU A 77 -7.96 -14.13 -13.87
CA GLU A 77 -9.38 -14.18 -13.51
C GLU A 77 -10.11 -12.85 -13.78
N TRP A 78 -9.51 -11.72 -13.41
CA TRP A 78 -10.12 -10.40 -13.65
C TRP A 78 -10.12 -10.00 -15.13
N ARG A 79 -9.17 -10.48 -15.94
CA ARG A 79 -9.18 -10.24 -17.40
C ARG A 79 -10.23 -11.06 -18.12
N GLU A 80 -10.56 -12.25 -17.60
CA GLU A 80 -11.70 -13.04 -18.12
C GLU A 80 -13.05 -12.40 -17.77
N LYS A 81 -13.14 -11.72 -16.61
CA LYS A 81 -14.40 -11.16 -16.08
C LYS A 81 -14.63 -9.68 -16.43
N CYS A 82 -13.60 -8.94 -16.85
CA CYS A 82 -13.70 -7.50 -17.13
C CYS A 82 -13.33 -7.18 -18.58
N GLU A 83 -14.26 -6.59 -19.34
CA GLU A 83 -14.01 -6.06 -20.68
C GLU A 83 -13.04 -4.85 -20.66
N ASP A 84 -13.01 -4.10 -19.56
CA ASP A 84 -12.18 -2.91 -19.40
C ASP A 84 -10.91 -3.18 -18.57
N SER A 85 -9.76 -3.08 -19.24
CA SER A 85 -8.43 -3.16 -18.62
C SER A 85 -8.20 -2.18 -17.45
N PHE A 86 -8.91 -1.04 -17.40
CA PHE A 86 -8.81 -0.09 -16.30
C PHE A 86 -9.47 -0.64 -15.03
N GLN A 87 -10.57 -1.41 -15.14
CA GLN A 87 -11.19 -2.07 -13.99
C GLN A 87 -10.28 -3.14 -13.38
N VAL A 88 -9.48 -3.83 -14.20
CA VAL A 88 -8.44 -4.76 -13.72
C VAL A 88 -7.35 -4.01 -12.95
N VAL A 89 -6.91 -2.85 -13.46
CA VAL A 89 -5.94 -1.97 -12.77
C VAL A 89 -6.51 -1.45 -11.44
N LEU A 90 -7.77 -0.98 -11.41
CA LEU A 90 -8.42 -0.51 -10.19
C LEU A 90 -8.64 -1.64 -9.16
N SER A 91 -8.97 -2.85 -9.60
CA SER A 91 -9.10 -4.02 -8.73
C SER A 91 -7.77 -4.37 -8.04
N LEU A 92 -6.67 -4.32 -8.79
CA LEU A 92 -5.32 -4.50 -8.26
C LEU A 92 -4.94 -3.37 -7.28
N VAL A 93 -5.16 -2.09 -7.64
CA VAL A 93 -4.92 -0.96 -6.74
C VAL A 93 -5.71 -1.09 -5.45
N ASN A 94 -7.00 -1.43 -5.51
CA ASN A 94 -7.82 -1.61 -4.32
C ASN A 94 -7.33 -2.75 -3.43
N THR A 95 -6.88 -3.86 -4.03
CA THR A 95 -6.30 -5.00 -3.29
C THR A 95 -5.02 -4.60 -2.56
N MET A 96 -4.04 -4.03 -3.27
CA MET A 96 -2.79 -3.56 -2.64
C MET A 96 -3.03 -2.47 -1.61
N SER A 97 -3.95 -1.54 -1.87
CA SER A 97 -4.26 -0.46 -0.93
C SER A 97 -4.86 -0.99 0.37
N ARG A 98 -5.70 -2.03 0.31
CA ARG A 98 -6.20 -2.73 1.50
C ARG A 98 -5.07 -3.44 2.24
N ASP A 99 -4.17 -4.11 1.53
CA ASP A 99 -3.05 -4.82 2.16
C ASP A 99 -2.05 -3.88 2.84
N ILE A 100 -1.83 -2.68 2.26
CA ILE A 100 -0.94 -1.64 2.82
C ILE A 100 -1.61 -0.90 4.00
N PHE A 101 -2.85 -0.43 3.83
CA PHE A 101 -3.48 0.51 4.77
C PHE A 101 -4.52 -0.11 5.71
N GLY A 102 -4.91 -1.38 5.51
CA GLY A 102 -5.96 -2.04 6.30
C GLY A 102 -5.66 -2.08 7.80
N CYS A 103 -4.38 -2.04 8.20
CA CYS A 103 -3.99 -1.94 9.60
C CYS A 103 -4.44 -0.63 10.29
N PHE A 104 -4.75 0.42 9.51
CA PHE A 104 -5.27 1.71 9.98
C PHE A 104 -6.79 1.81 9.91
N ASP A 105 -7.50 0.90 9.23
CA ASP A 105 -8.95 0.93 9.09
C ASP A 105 -9.65 0.34 10.34
N PRO A 106 -10.44 1.14 11.10
CA PRO A 106 -11.17 0.65 12.27
C PRO A 106 -12.24 -0.42 11.94
N ASN A 107 -12.67 -0.51 10.68
CA ASN A 107 -13.62 -1.52 10.22
C ASN A 107 -12.97 -2.90 10.04
N MET A 108 -11.66 -2.94 9.74
CA MET A 108 -10.88 -4.17 9.53
C MET A 108 -10.20 -4.67 10.82
N ARG A 109 -10.56 -4.12 11.98
CA ARG A 109 -10.05 -4.60 13.27
C ARG A 109 -10.57 -5.99 13.61
N THR A 110 -9.66 -6.90 13.85
CA THR A 110 -9.92 -8.27 14.30
C THR A 110 -9.90 -8.34 15.83
N GLU A 111 -10.31 -9.47 16.41
CA GLU A 111 -10.12 -9.74 17.84
C GLU A 111 -8.64 -9.70 18.27
N GLN A 112 -7.72 -9.93 17.32
CA GLN A 112 -6.27 -9.89 17.51
C GLN A 112 -5.67 -8.48 17.32
N GLY A 113 -6.49 -7.47 16.99
CA GLY A 113 -6.06 -6.07 16.87
C GLY A 113 -6.33 -5.46 15.49
N HIS A 114 -5.28 -5.01 14.81
CA HIS A 114 -5.38 -4.46 13.46
C HIS A 114 -5.29 -5.58 12.40
N MET A 115 -5.82 -5.32 11.19
CA MET A 115 -5.57 -6.19 10.04
C MET A 115 -4.06 -6.30 9.77
N ARG A 116 -3.59 -7.54 9.56
CA ARG A 116 -2.21 -7.87 9.19
C ARG A 116 -2.21 -8.63 7.87
N THR A 117 -1.15 -8.47 7.08
CA THR A 117 -0.91 -9.23 5.86
C THR A 117 0.50 -9.82 5.87
N ASP A 118 0.76 -10.72 4.92
CA ASP A 118 2.07 -11.29 4.60
C ASP A 118 2.73 -10.58 3.39
N ARG A 119 2.35 -9.32 3.13
CA ARG A 119 2.64 -8.58 1.89
C ARG A 119 3.24 -7.21 2.21
N VAL A 120 4.53 -7.03 1.93
CA VAL A 120 5.17 -5.72 1.94
C VAL A 120 5.37 -5.21 0.51
N TYR A 121 5.00 -3.96 0.28
CA TYR A 121 5.08 -3.33 -1.04
C TYR A 121 6.24 -2.36 -1.13
N ALA A 122 6.86 -2.28 -2.30
CA ALA A 122 7.87 -1.30 -2.63
C ALA A 122 7.67 -0.78 -4.06
N ILE A 123 8.18 0.41 -4.35
CA ILE A 123 8.40 0.86 -5.73
C ILE A 123 9.88 0.68 -6.04
N ASN A 124 10.19 -0.09 -7.08
CA ASN A 124 11.55 -0.27 -7.58
C ASN A 124 11.90 0.90 -8.49
N ASN A 125 12.82 1.75 -8.03
CA ASN A 125 13.40 2.84 -8.79
C ASN A 125 14.83 2.47 -9.19
N ASP A 126 14.96 1.80 -10.34
CA ASP A 126 16.23 1.41 -10.96
C ASP A 126 17.20 0.65 -10.02
N GLY A 127 16.64 -0.29 -9.24
CA GLY A 127 17.36 -1.12 -8.26
C GLY A 127 17.28 -0.62 -6.82
N VAL A 128 16.76 0.59 -6.58
CA VAL A 128 16.49 1.11 -5.23
C VAL A 128 15.03 0.83 -4.87
N LEU A 129 14.81 0.00 -3.85
CA LEU A 129 13.48 -0.34 -3.37
C LEU A 129 12.97 0.67 -2.35
N ASP A 130 11.96 1.45 -2.75
CA ASP A 130 11.29 2.40 -1.88
C ASP A 130 10.05 1.75 -1.23
N TYR A 131 10.26 1.12 -0.08
CA TYR A 131 9.22 0.38 0.65
C TYR A 131 8.11 1.30 1.18
N ILE A 132 6.85 0.89 1.01
CA ILE A 132 5.67 1.56 1.58
C ILE A 132 5.43 0.96 2.97
N THR A 133 5.89 1.66 4.01
CA THR A 133 5.84 1.19 5.40
C THR A 133 5.48 2.32 6.35
N TYR A 134 5.17 1.99 7.61
CA TYR A 134 5.05 2.98 8.66
C TYR A 134 6.10 2.80 9.75
N ARG A 135 6.76 3.90 10.12
CA ARG A 135 7.62 4.06 11.29
C ARG A 135 7.15 5.29 12.06
N ASP A 136 7.10 5.18 13.39
CA ASP A 136 6.84 6.34 14.24
C ASP A 136 7.92 7.41 14.03
N GLU A 137 7.51 8.68 13.90
CA GLU A 137 8.44 9.79 13.81
C GLU A 137 9.16 10.01 15.16
N GLU A 138 10.49 10.05 15.13
CA GLU A 138 11.26 10.56 16.26
C GLU A 138 10.92 12.03 16.50
N LYS A 139 10.17 12.33 17.56
CA LYS A 139 9.88 13.71 17.97
C LYS A 139 11.17 14.43 18.37
N LYS A 140 11.77 15.16 17.43
CA LYS A 140 12.94 16.03 17.65
C LYS A 140 12.50 17.28 18.43
N GLY A 141 12.75 17.29 19.74
CA GLY A 141 12.51 18.43 20.63
C GLY A 141 13.10 18.22 22.03
N LEU A 142 13.24 19.30 22.81
CA LEU A 142 13.87 19.24 24.15
C LEU A 142 13.16 18.29 25.13
N PHE A 143 11.84 18.12 25.00
CA PHE A 143 11.05 17.19 25.81
C PHE A 143 11.06 15.78 25.22
N LYS A 144 12.25 15.16 25.14
CA LYS A 144 12.39 13.73 24.83
C LYS A 144 11.68 12.90 25.91
N ARG A 145 10.46 12.43 25.63
CA ARG A 145 9.93 11.22 26.29
C ARG A 145 10.79 10.05 25.80
N LYS A 146 11.91 9.79 26.50
CA LYS A 146 12.92 8.78 26.14
C LYS A 146 12.35 7.37 25.91
N ASN A 147 11.17 7.07 26.47
CA ASN A 147 10.54 5.75 26.50
C ASN A 147 9.09 5.79 25.98
N ALA A 148 8.82 6.46 24.85
CA ALA A 148 7.55 6.22 24.16
C ALA A 148 7.62 4.84 23.49
N GLU A 149 6.78 3.88 23.89
CA GLU A 149 6.70 2.60 23.19
C GLU A 149 6.35 2.80 21.72
N PRO A 150 6.97 2.05 20.79
CA PRO A 150 6.55 2.04 19.40
C PRO A 150 5.07 1.68 19.27
N SER A 151 4.35 2.36 18.38
CA SER A 151 2.94 2.08 18.14
C SER A 151 2.76 0.67 17.55
N ASN A 152 1.55 0.11 17.70
CA ASN A 152 1.26 -1.23 17.17
C ASN A 152 1.45 -1.30 15.64
N ALA A 153 1.22 -0.20 14.92
CA ALA A 153 1.49 -0.12 13.48
C ALA A 153 3.00 -0.18 13.19
N HIS A 154 3.84 0.56 13.93
CA HIS A 154 5.30 0.49 13.80
C HIS A 154 5.80 -0.93 14.10
N LYS A 155 5.36 -1.54 15.21
CA LYS A 155 5.72 -2.92 15.58
C LYS A 155 5.38 -3.91 14.45
N TYR A 156 4.19 -3.79 13.85
CA TYR A 156 3.76 -4.59 12.71
C TYR A 156 4.62 -4.40 11.45
N PHE A 157 4.86 -3.16 11.01
CA PHE A 157 5.68 -2.94 9.82
C PHE A 157 7.15 -3.33 10.03
N ALA A 158 7.69 -3.21 11.24
CA ALA A 158 9.02 -3.69 11.58
C ALA A 158 9.12 -5.23 11.50
N GLU A 159 8.14 -5.95 12.04
CA GLU A 159 8.02 -7.41 11.96
C GLU A 159 7.89 -7.89 10.51
N LEU A 160 7.01 -7.25 9.73
CA LEU A 160 6.80 -7.57 8.31
C LEU A 160 8.05 -7.31 7.46
N MET A 161 8.78 -6.22 7.71
CA MET A 161 10.05 -5.93 7.05
C MET A 161 11.15 -6.95 7.39
N ASP A 162 11.26 -7.36 8.66
CA ASP A 162 12.20 -8.40 9.10
C ASP A 162 11.91 -9.75 8.42
N MET A 163 10.65 -10.15 8.34
CA MET A 163 10.23 -11.34 7.59
C MET A 163 10.55 -11.24 6.09
N CYS A 164 10.36 -10.06 5.48
CA CYS A 164 10.72 -9.84 4.08
C CYS A 164 12.24 -9.96 3.85
N GLN A 165 13.05 -9.35 4.71
CA GLN A 165 14.52 -9.38 4.62
C GLN A 165 15.08 -10.81 4.83
N LYS A 166 14.41 -11.62 5.65
CA LYS A 166 14.73 -13.05 5.85
C LYS A 166 14.18 -13.96 4.74
N GLY A 167 13.45 -13.42 3.76
CA GLY A 167 12.86 -14.20 2.67
C GLY A 167 11.70 -15.12 3.10
N LEU A 168 11.08 -14.86 4.25
CA LEU A 168 10.04 -15.70 4.85
C LEU A 168 8.63 -15.43 4.32
N LEU A 169 8.43 -14.31 3.61
CA LEU A 169 7.14 -13.95 3.03
C LEU A 169 6.89 -14.68 1.69
N PRO A 170 5.64 -15.05 1.37
CA PRO A 170 5.31 -15.70 0.11
C PRO A 170 5.73 -14.90 -1.12
N LYS A 171 5.92 -15.61 -2.23
CA LYS A 171 6.34 -15.05 -3.53
C LYS A 171 5.22 -15.07 -4.58
N LYS A 172 4.03 -15.56 -4.21
CA LYS A 172 2.81 -15.58 -5.00
C LYS A 172 1.61 -15.33 -4.07
N SER A 173 0.53 -14.79 -4.63
CA SER A 173 -0.70 -14.56 -3.91
C SER A 173 -1.47 -15.86 -3.64
N ASN A 174 -2.15 -15.90 -2.48
CA ASN A 174 -3.03 -16.98 -2.06
C ASN A 174 -4.52 -16.56 -2.11
N TYR A 175 -4.89 -15.52 -2.87
CA TYR A 175 -6.24 -14.91 -2.79
C TYR A 175 -7.36 -15.83 -3.32
N GLY A 176 -7.01 -16.85 -4.11
CA GLY A 176 -7.89 -17.97 -4.50
C GLY A 176 -7.63 -19.29 -3.76
N GLY A 177 -6.91 -19.26 -2.64
CA GLY A 177 -6.46 -20.45 -1.89
C GLY A 177 -7.40 -20.94 -0.79
N LYS A 178 -8.72 -20.87 -1.00
CA LYS A 178 -9.77 -21.46 -0.13
C LYS A 178 -11.01 -21.84 -0.93
#